data_AF-A0A1B7MPL3-F1
#
_entry.id   AF-A0A1B7MPL3-F1
#
_cell.length_a   1.000
_cell.length_b   1.000
_cell.length_c   1.000
_cell.angle_alpha   90.00
_cell.angle_beta   90.00
_cell.angle_gamma   90.00
#
_symmetry.space_group_name_H-M   'P 1'
#
loop_
_entity.id
_entity.type
_entity.pdbx_description
1 polymer ?
#
loop_
_entity_poly.entity_id
_entity_poly.type
_entity_poly.pdbx_seq_one_letter_code
_entity_poly.pdbx_strand_id
1 'polypeptide(L)'
;MLHSFIKTARLCCWLGRPDCPPAIQECKVLFDRMYAPKSTTAILCARLKFNGVIYSRASTHTGNSQVLFYPQGNRLLFPVPGSIQHIYATPAGELVLAVHRHLPLDRHDHHDHIIDPFAVYPDFPAKLYSSSLSSHLENVKVSWVTSHFAQWEISSDHAVILSLSRVSTNIPKMYQHLTVVEQD
;
A
#
# COMPACT_ATOMS: atom_id res chain seq x y z
N MET A 1 27.38 25.03 -18.12
CA MET A 1 26.60 24.07 -17.29
C MET A 1 26.58 22.65 -17.87
N LEU A 2 26.11 22.39 -19.10
CA LEU A 2 26.04 21.02 -19.65
C LEU A 2 27.35 20.22 -19.54
N HIS A 3 28.50 20.86 -19.82
CA HIS A 3 29.80 20.17 -19.81
C HIS A 3 30.30 19.77 -18.41
N SER A 4 29.85 20.43 -17.34
CA SER A 4 30.12 19.98 -15.96
C SER A 4 29.16 18.88 -15.53
N PHE A 5 27.87 18.97 -15.89
CA PHE A 5 26.88 17.90 -15.65
C PHE A 5 27.32 16.56 -16.24
N ILE A 6 27.82 16.55 -17.49
CA ILE A 6 28.35 15.33 -18.15
C ILE A 6 29.58 14.77 -17.41
N LYS A 7 30.46 15.62 -16.86
CA LYS A 7 31.61 15.17 -16.05
C LYS A 7 31.16 14.51 -14.75
N THR A 8 30.22 15.11 -14.03
CA THR A 8 29.65 14.54 -12.79
C THR A 8 28.94 13.22 -13.06
N ALA A 9 28.09 13.14 -14.10
CA ALA A 9 27.39 11.91 -14.46
C ALA A 9 28.36 10.76 -14.79
N ARG A 10 29.45 11.04 -15.53
CA ARG A 10 30.51 10.05 -15.81
C ARG A 10 31.22 9.58 -14.55
N LEU A 11 31.51 10.47 -13.61
CA LEU A 11 32.09 10.10 -12.31
C LEU A 11 31.15 9.19 -11.52
N CYS A 12 29.87 9.56 -11.37
CA CYS A 12 28.88 8.73 -10.67
C CYS A 12 28.75 7.33 -11.29
N CYS A 13 28.70 7.22 -12.62
CA CYS A 13 28.64 5.94 -13.33
C CYS A 13 29.93 5.11 -13.22
N TRP A 14 31.08 5.73 -12.94
CA TRP A 14 32.34 5.01 -12.70
C TRP A 14 32.45 4.53 -11.24
N LEU A 15 32.08 5.39 -10.28
CA LEU A 15 31.99 5.04 -8.86
C LEU A 15 30.98 3.92 -8.57
N GLY A 16 29.97 3.74 -9.43
CA GLY A 16 28.96 2.68 -9.34
C GLY A 16 29.31 1.36 -10.03
N ARG A 17 30.54 1.17 -10.55
CA ARG A 17 30.95 -0.10 -11.17
C ARG A 17 31.30 -1.16 -10.14
N PRO A 18 31.04 -2.46 -10.42
CA PRO A 18 31.52 -3.55 -9.56
C PRO A 18 33.05 -3.60 -9.49
N ASP A 19 33.74 -3.19 -10.55
CA ASP A 19 35.19 -3.19 -10.69
C ASP A 19 35.89 -1.95 -10.07
N CYS A 20 35.15 -1.13 -9.32
CA CYS A 20 35.65 0.12 -8.74
C CYS A 20 36.61 -0.16 -7.56
N PRO A 21 37.87 0.34 -7.58
CA PRO A 21 38.85 0.07 -6.52
C PRO A 21 38.37 0.51 -5.12
N PRO A 22 38.67 -0.23 -4.04
CA PRO A 22 38.13 0.04 -2.70
C PRO A 22 38.34 1.48 -2.19
N ALA A 23 39.57 2.01 -2.30
CA ALA A 23 39.89 3.38 -1.90
C ALA A 23 39.08 4.47 -2.66
N ILE A 24 38.51 4.12 -3.82
CA ILE A 24 37.68 5.01 -4.64
C ILE A 24 36.20 4.85 -4.26
N GLN A 25 35.76 3.67 -3.81
CA GLN A 25 34.46 3.50 -3.16
C GLN A 25 34.38 4.28 -1.82
N GLU A 26 35.48 4.35 -1.06
CA GLU A 26 35.57 5.22 0.12
C GLU A 26 35.33 6.70 -0.24
N CYS A 27 35.93 7.19 -1.34
CA CYS A 27 35.63 8.52 -1.86
C CYS A 27 34.14 8.69 -2.20
N LYS A 28 33.48 7.65 -2.76
CA LYS A 28 32.02 7.71 -3.00
C LYS A 28 31.24 7.94 -1.70
N VAL A 29 31.56 7.20 -0.63
CA VAL A 29 30.90 7.38 0.68
C VAL A 29 31.09 8.80 1.22
N LEU A 30 32.29 9.37 1.07
CA LEU A 30 32.57 10.76 1.45
C LEU A 30 31.81 11.79 0.58
N PHE A 31 31.75 11.58 -0.75
CA PHE A 31 31.00 12.43 -1.65
C PHE A 31 29.50 12.36 -1.40
N ASP A 32 28.94 11.18 -1.16
CA ASP A 32 27.54 11.01 -0.77
C ASP A 32 27.27 11.75 0.56
N ARG A 33 28.15 11.61 1.56
CA ARG A 33 27.99 12.23 2.89
C ARG A 33 28.07 13.76 2.88
N MET A 34 28.91 14.35 2.02
CA MET A 34 29.13 15.80 1.98
C MET A 34 28.32 16.52 0.89
N TYR A 35 28.03 15.87 -0.24
CA TYR A 35 27.47 16.51 -1.43
C TYR A 35 26.27 15.78 -2.07
N ALA A 36 25.82 14.62 -1.56
CA ALA A 36 24.49 14.15 -1.96
C ALA A 36 23.46 15.23 -1.56
N PRO A 37 22.49 15.54 -2.44
CA PRO A 37 21.36 16.36 -2.04
C PRO A 37 20.69 15.70 -0.83
N LYS A 38 20.65 16.40 0.30
CA LYS A 38 19.81 16.03 1.44
C LYS A 38 18.36 16.27 1.03
N SER A 39 17.83 15.36 0.21
CA SER A 39 16.61 15.56 -0.58
C SER A 39 15.39 15.60 0.32
N THR A 40 15.02 16.80 0.77
CA THR A 40 13.72 17.09 1.37
C THR A 40 12.57 16.84 0.38
N THR A 41 12.86 16.83 -0.92
CA THR A 41 11.95 16.44 -1.99
C THR A 41 11.63 14.94 -1.93
N ALA A 42 10.37 14.60 -1.70
CA ALA A 42 9.85 13.25 -1.88
C ALA A 42 9.73 12.91 -3.38
N ILE A 43 10.05 11.67 -3.77
CA ILE A 43 9.95 11.22 -5.16
C ILE A 43 8.54 10.68 -5.41
N LEU A 44 7.71 11.41 -6.17
CA LEU A 44 6.37 10.97 -6.56
C LEU A 44 6.44 9.96 -7.73
N CYS A 45 5.75 8.84 -7.59
CA CYS A 45 5.68 7.75 -8.56
C CYS A 45 4.23 7.53 -9.04
N ALA A 46 4.05 7.17 -10.31
CA ALA A 46 2.72 6.81 -10.85
C ALA A 46 2.31 5.36 -10.51
N ARG A 47 3.31 4.48 -10.37
CA ARG A 47 3.18 3.05 -10.04
C ARG A 47 4.35 2.62 -9.16
N LEU A 48 4.18 1.55 -8.39
CA LEU A 48 5.24 0.89 -7.62
C LEU A 48 5.10 -0.62 -7.77
N LYS A 49 6.21 -1.34 -7.99
CA LYS A 49 6.28 -2.79 -7.86
C LYS A 49 6.99 -3.14 -6.55
N PHE A 50 6.34 -3.91 -5.68
CA PHE A 50 6.89 -4.31 -4.38
C PHE A 50 6.48 -5.76 -4.10
N ASN A 51 7.45 -6.64 -3.79
CA ASN A 51 7.25 -8.08 -3.61
C ASN A 51 6.42 -8.74 -4.73
N GLY A 52 6.70 -8.37 -5.98
CA GLY A 52 5.96 -8.85 -7.16
C GLY A 52 4.66 -8.10 -7.46
N VAL A 53 3.94 -7.66 -6.43
CA VAL A 53 2.67 -6.91 -6.52
C VAL A 53 2.88 -5.52 -7.14
N ILE A 54 1.91 -5.06 -7.95
CA ILE A 54 1.92 -3.73 -8.58
C ILE A 54 0.84 -2.86 -7.95
N TYR A 55 1.27 -1.75 -7.34
CA TYR A 55 0.43 -0.66 -6.85
C TYR A 55 0.41 0.48 -7.87
N SER A 56 -0.72 1.18 -7.98
CA SER A 56 -0.88 2.36 -8.85
C SER A 56 -1.70 3.43 -8.14
N ARG A 57 -1.56 4.69 -8.56
CA ARG A 57 -2.52 5.74 -8.19
C ARG A 57 -3.88 5.48 -8.85
N ALA A 58 -4.97 5.92 -8.23
CA ALA A 58 -6.32 5.84 -8.80
C ALA A 58 -6.38 6.49 -10.20
N SER A 59 -5.81 7.70 -10.33
CA SER A 59 -5.58 8.44 -11.58
C SER A 59 -4.55 7.82 -12.55
N THR A 60 -4.25 6.52 -12.42
CA THR A 60 -3.29 5.79 -13.25
C THR A 60 -3.73 4.37 -13.54
N HIS A 61 -4.38 3.70 -12.59
CA HIS A 61 -5.11 2.43 -12.78
C HIS A 61 -5.94 2.11 -11.53
N THR A 62 -7.27 2.21 -11.62
CA THR A 62 -8.19 2.09 -10.46
C THR A 62 -8.03 0.77 -9.69
N GLY A 63 -8.05 -0.41 -10.35
CA GLY A 63 -7.95 -1.70 -9.66
C GLY A 63 -6.71 -1.81 -8.77
N ASN A 64 -5.52 -1.59 -9.36
CA ASN A 64 -4.24 -1.57 -8.64
C ASN A 64 -4.08 -0.42 -7.61
N SER A 65 -5.07 0.48 -7.46
CA SER A 65 -5.12 1.51 -6.42
C SER A 65 -6.00 1.14 -5.21
N GLN A 66 -6.90 0.16 -5.34
CA GLN A 66 -7.81 -0.25 -4.28
C GLN A 66 -7.13 -1.28 -3.36
N VAL A 67 -6.80 -0.89 -2.12
CA VAL A 67 -6.04 -1.71 -1.16
C VAL A 67 -6.70 -1.80 0.21
N LEU A 68 -6.64 -2.99 0.80
CA LEU A 68 -6.91 -3.24 2.22
C LEU A 68 -5.59 -3.12 3.00
N PHE A 69 -5.60 -2.41 4.12
CA PHE A 69 -4.39 -2.19 4.92
C PHE A 69 -4.68 -2.10 6.41
N TYR A 70 -3.70 -2.44 7.24
CA TYR A 70 -3.78 -2.24 8.68
C TYR A 70 -3.67 -0.75 9.02
N PRO A 71 -4.69 -0.13 9.63
CA PRO A 71 -4.66 1.30 9.97
C PRO A 71 -3.52 1.59 10.95
N GLN A 72 -2.70 2.61 10.66
CA GLN A 72 -1.47 2.92 11.40
C GLN A 72 -0.47 1.73 11.52
N GLY A 73 -0.61 0.68 10.70
CA GLY A 73 0.15 -0.56 10.81
C GLY A 73 -0.26 -1.50 11.94
N ASN A 74 -1.33 -1.19 12.70
CA ASN A 74 -1.75 -1.99 13.85
C ASN A 74 -2.45 -3.29 13.42
N ARG A 75 -1.75 -4.41 13.56
CA ARG A 75 -2.24 -5.76 13.19
C ARG A 75 -3.30 -6.35 14.13
N LEU A 76 -3.61 -5.69 15.25
CA LEU A 76 -4.71 -6.06 16.14
C LEU A 76 -6.05 -5.48 15.67
N LEU A 77 -6.05 -4.57 14.70
CA LEU A 77 -7.24 -4.00 14.08
C LEU A 77 -7.54 -4.70 12.75
N PHE A 78 -8.81 -4.74 12.37
CA PHE A 78 -9.20 -5.24 11.04
C PHE A 78 -8.63 -4.34 9.93
N PRO A 79 -8.16 -4.91 8.80
CA PRO A 79 -7.76 -4.12 7.64
C PRO A 79 -8.91 -3.24 7.14
N VAL A 80 -8.60 -1.98 6.81
CA VAL A 80 -9.56 -1.03 6.26
C VAL A 80 -9.30 -0.82 4.76
N PRO A 81 -10.35 -0.67 3.93
CA PRO A 81 -10.18 -0.39 2.51
C PRO A 81 -9.89 1.08 2.25
N GLY A 82 -9.09 1.36 1.23
CA GLY A 82 -8.87 2.70 0.70
C GLY A 82 -8.28 2.71 -0.71
N SER A 83 -8.37 3.88 -1.35
CA SER A 83 -7.86 4.13 -2.70
C SER A 83 -6.59 4.98 -2.66
N ILE A 84 -5.51 4.48 -3.25
CA ILE A 84 -4.19 5.13 -3.35
C ILE A 84 -4.28 6.34 -4.29
N GLN A 85 -4.11 7.55 -3.76
CA GLN A 85 -4.06 8.78 -4.56
C GLN A 85 -2.64 9.11 -5.03
N HIS A 86 -1.65 8.91 -4.15
CA HIS A 86 -0.25 9.18 -4.41
C HIS A 86 0.63 8.01 -3.94
N ILE A 87 1.75 7.80 -4.62
CA ILE A 87 2.79 6.85 -4.24
C ILE A 87 4.08 7.63 -4.20
N TYR A 88 4.84 7.59 -3.11
CA TYR A 88 6.10 8.32 -3.04
C TYR A 88 7.16 7.64 -2.17
N ALA A 89 8.42 7.97 -2.43
CA ALA A 89 9.53 7.68 -1.52
C ALA A 89 9.80 8.90 -0.63
N THR A 90 9.93 8.70 0.69
CA THR A 90 10.35 9.76 1.63
C THR A 90 11.82 10.13 1.44
N PRO A 91 12.28 11.26 2.00
CA PRO A 91 13.71 11.58 2.13
C PRO A 91 14.59 10.48 2.76
N ALA A 92 13.99 9.59 3.57
CA ALA A 92 14.66 8.45 4.20
C ALA A 92 14.61 7.16 3.36
N GLY A 93 14.04 7.20 2.14
CA GLY A 93 13.87 6.04 1.27
C GLY A 93 12.66 5.15 1.59
N GLU A 94 11.83 5.51 2.58
CA GLU A 94 10.62 4.73 2.89
C GLU A 94 9.58 4.87 1.78
N LEU A 95 9.01 3.74 1.33
CA LEU A 95 7.94 3.72 0.35
C LEU A 95 6.58 3.90 1.05
N VAL A 96 5.86 4.96 0.64
CA VAL A 96 4.58 5.38 1.23
C VAL A 96 3.50 5.47 0.15
N LEU A 97 2.30 5.03 0.51
CA LEU A 97 1.07 5.19 -0.24
C LEU A 97 0.23 6.25 0.48
N ALA A 98 -0.18 7.31 -0.20
CA ALA A 98 -1.12 8.27 0.34
C ALA A 98 -2.54 7.83 -0.06
N VAL A 99 -3.38 7.50 0.92
CA VAL A 99 -4.62 6.74 0.73
C VAL A 99 -5.81 7.50 1.32
N HIS A 100 -6.89 7.62 0.56
CA HIS A 100 -8.21 7.95 1.11
C HIS A 100 -8.92 6.64 1.48
N ARG A 101 -9.36 6.51 2.74
CA ARG A 101 -10.16 5.34 3.18
C ARG A 101 -11.56 5.41 2.57
N HIS A 102 -12.16 4.26 2.25
CA HIS A 102 -13.61 4.19 2.11
C HIS A 102 -14.26 4.40 3.48
N LEU A 103 -15.36 5.16 3.53
CA LEU A 103 -16.10 5.34 4.76
C LEU A 103 -16.86 4.05 5.14
N PRO A 104 -17.00 3.73 6.44
CA PRO A 104 -17.93 2.69 6.85
C PRO A 104 -19.36 3.03 6.38
N LEU A 105 -20.25 2.05 6.38
CA LEU A 105 -21.69 2.33 6.34
C LEU A 105 -22.03 3.38 7.39
N ASP A 106 -22.72 4.45 6.99
CA ASP A 106 -23.20 5.42 7.96
C ASP A 106 -24.25 4.76 8.85
N ARG A 107 -24.21 5.09 10.14
CA ARG A 107 -25.12 4.60 11.17
C ARG A 107 -26.12 5.67 11.62
N HIS A 108 -26.01 6.88 11.10
CA HIS A 108 -26.78 8.05 11.52
C HIS A 108 -27.73 8.60 10.46
N ASP A 109 -27.71 8.09 9.23
CA ASP A 109 -28.71 8.53 8.25
C ASP A 109 -30.09 7.92 8.59
N HIS A 110 -31.05 8.80 8.88
CA HIS A 110 -32.08 8.53 9.87
C HIS A 110 -33.29 7.72 9.37
N HIS A 111 -33.19 7.07 8.19
CA HIS A 111 -34.36 6.54 7.50
C HIS A 111 -34.34 5.05 7.13
N ASP A 112 -33.19 4.36 7.17
CA ASP A 112 -33.15 2.90 7.01
C ASP A 112 -31.94 2.26 7.72
N HIS A 113 -32.15 1.13 8.41
CA HIS A 113 -31.08 0.43 9.13
C HIS A 113 -30.38 -0.57 8.20
N ILE A 114 -29.51 -0.05 7.34
CA ILE A 114 -28.79 -0.84 6.33
C ILE A 114 -27.79 -1.81 7.00
N ILE A 115 -28.16 -3.09 7.02
CA ILE A 115 -27.34 -4.20 7.48
C ILE A 115 -26.46 -4.69 6.32
N ASP A 116 -25.18 -4.95 6.60
CA ASP A 116 -24.24 -5.60 5.67
C ASP A 116 -24.70 -7.04 5.34
N PRO A 117 -25.20 -7.34 4.13
CA PRO A 117 -25.78 -8.64 3.80
C PRO A 117 -24.72 -9.75 3.69
N PHE A 118 -23.43 -9.40 3.66
CA PHE A 118 -22.34 -10.35 3.62
C PHE A 118 -21.91 -10.82 5.02
N ALA A 119 -22.35 -10.16 6.09
CA ALA A 119 -22.00 -10.50 7.47
C ALA A 119 -22.47 -11.90 7.91
N VAL A 120 -23.47 -12.49 7.23
CA VAL A 120 -23.94 -13.88 7.47
C VAL A 120 -23.08 -14.94 6.77
N TYR A 121 -22.15 -14.54 5.90
CA TYR A 121 -21.27 -15.42 5.12
C TYR A 121 -19.79 -15.19 5.51
N PRO A 122 -19.32 -15.64 6.69
CA PRO A 122 -17.96 -15.36 7.17
C PRO A 122 -16.85 -15.90 6.25
N ASP A 123 -17.14 -16.92 5.45
CA ASP A 123 -16.24 -17.46 4.42
C ASP A 123 -16.29 -16.74 3.07
N PHE A 124 -17.20 -15.77 2.87
CA PHE A 124 -17.21 -14.93 1.69
C PHE A 124 -16.57 -13.58 2.01
N PRO A 125 -15.38 -13.25 1.47
CA PRO A 125 -14.57 -12.12 1.93
C PRO A 125 -15.04 -10.78 1.34
N ALA A 126 -16.36 -10.59 1.23
CA ALA A 126 -17.01 -9.36 0.82
C ALA A 126 -17.61 -8.64 2.03
N LYS A 127 -17.77 -7.32 1.90
CA LYS A 127 -18.40 -6.48 2.92
C LYS A 127 -18.98 -5.22 2.28
N LEU A 128 -20.14 -4.79 2.76
CA LEU A 128 -20.75 -3.53 2.37
C LEU A 128 -20.10 -2.34 3.10
N TYR A 129 -19.79 -1.28 2.33
CA TYR A 129 -19.22 0.00 2.75
C TYR A 129 -20.00 1.14 2.10
N SER A 130 -19.74 2.38 2.53
CA SER A 130 -20.18 3.52 1.73
C SER A 130 -19.33 3.63 0.45
N SER A 131 -19.92 4.07 -0.66
CA SER A 131 -19.20 4.49 -1.87
C SER A 131 -18.34 5.75 -1.65
N SER A 132 -18.57 6.50 -0.56
CA SER A 132 -17.85 7.73 -0.25
C SER A 132 -16.45 7.47 0.33
N LEU A 133 -15.46 8.20 -0.17
CA LEU A 133 -14.11 8.25 0.37
C LEU A 133 -13.98 9.34 1.43
N SER A 134 -13.21 9.06 2.49
CA SER A 134 -12.80 10.06 3.48
C SER A 134 -11.88 11.10 2.84
N SER A 135 -12.15 12.39 3.08
CA SER A 135 -11.28 13.50 2.66
C SER A 135 -9.91 13.53 3.34
N HIS A 136 -9.72 12.77 4.43
CA HIS A 136 -8.40 12.60 5.05
C HIS A 136 -7.50 11.70 4.20
N LEU A 137 -6.26 12.14 3.99
CA LEU A 137 -5.23 11.41 3.23
C LEU A 137 -4.23 10.78 4.21
N GLU A 138 -4.33 9.47 4.41
CA GLU A 138 -3.46 8.72 5.33
C GLU A 138 -2.17 8.25 4.64
N ASN A 139 -1.04 8.36 5.33
CA ASN A 139 0.24 7.84 4.88
C ASN A 139 0.43 6.38 5.32
N VAL A 140 0.18 5.45 4.40
CA VAL A 140 0.23 4.00 4.60
C VAL A 140 1.57 3.47 4.11
N LYS A 141 2.35 2.80 4.97
CA LYS A 141 3.56 2.08 4.52
C LYS A 141 3.15 0.86 3.72
N VAL A 142 3.88 0.54 2.64
CA VAL A 142 3.53 -0.58 1.74
C VAL A 142 3.47 -1.92 2.48
N SER A 143 4.26 -2.09 3.56
CA SER A 143 4.26 -3.27 4.45
C SER A 143 3.06 -3.37 5.40
N TRP A 144 2.14 -2.40 5.38
CA TRP A 144 0.86 -2.44 6.11
C TRP A 144 -0.31 -2.90 5.22
N VAL A 145 -0.14 -2.91 3.89
CA VAL A 145 -1.13 -3.43 2.93
C VAL A 145 -1.22 -4.94 3.06
N THR A 146 -2.45 -5.47 3.10
CA THR A 146 -2.73 -6.91 3.19
C THR A 146 -3.08 -7.51 1.84
N SER A 147 -3.87 -6.80 1.03
CA SER A 147 -4.20 -7.19 -0.35
C SER A 147 -4.78 -6.02 -1.14
N HIS A 148 -4.92 -6.20 -2.45
CA HIS A 148 -5.90 -5.45 -3.23
C HIS A 148 -7.34 -5.90 -2.90
N PHE A 149 -8.33 -5.10 -3.30
CA PHE A 149 -9.74 -5.49 -3.31
C PHE A 149 -10.40 -5.19 -4.67
N ALA A 150 -11.45 -5.93 -4.99
CA ALA A 150 -12.40 -5.56 -6.03
C ALA A 150 -13.55 -4.76 -5.41
N GLN A 151 -14.04 -3.75 -6.11
CA GLN A 151 -15.15 -2.90 -5.69
C GLN A 151 -16.31 -3.04 -6.68
N TRP A 152 -17.54 -3.16 -6.18
CA TRP A 152 -18.76 -3.02 -6.97
C TRP A 152 -19.64 -1.95 -6.32
N GLU A 153 -19.82 -0.83 -7.00
CA GLU A 153 -20.77 0.22 -6.62
C GLU A 153 -22.18 -0.27 -6.94
N ILE A 154 -23.00 -0.50 -5.90
CA ILE A 154 -24.39 -0.96 -6.01
C ILE A 154 -25.35 0.24 -6.07
N SER A 155 -25.03 1.33 -5.36
CA SER A 155 -25.69 2.63 -5.52
C SER A 155 -24.67 3.77 -5.44
N SER A 156 -25.16 5.00 -5.63
CA SER A 156 -24.46 6.26 -5.33
C SER A 156 -23.71 6.25 -3.98
N ASP A 157 -24.27 5.53 -3.00
CA ASP A 157 -23.90 5.66 -1.59
C ASP A 157 -23.34 4.35 -1.03
N HIS A 158 -23.51 3.22 -1.73
CA HIS A 158 -23.17 1.88 -1.29
C HIS A 158 -22.25 1.11 -2.25
N ALA A 159 -21.13 0.64 -1.72
CA ALA A 159 -20.15 -0.17 -2.44
C ALA A 159 -19.87 -1.49 -1.70
N VAL A 160 -19.85 -2.60 -2.45
CA VAL A 160 -19.37 -3.90 -1.97
C VAL A 160 -17.89 -4.02 -2.25
N ILE A 161 -17.13 -4.35 -1.20
CA ILE A 161 -15.67 -4.50 -1.23
C ILE A 161 -15.33 -5.96 -0.98
N LEU A 162 -14.71 -6.61 -1.98
CA LEU A 162 -14.31 -8.01 -1.98
C LEU A 162 -12.79 -8.12 -1.87
N SER A 163 -12.27 -8.68 -0.78
CA SER A 163 -10.83 -8.89 -0.60
C SER A 163 -10.28 -9.94 -1.56
N LEU A 164 -9.24 -9.57 -2.32
CA LEU A 164 -8.56 -10.47 -3.25
C LEU A 164 -7.44 -11.29 -2.59
N SER A 165 -7.31 -11.23 -1.26
CA SER A 165 -6.28 -11.94 -0.48
C SER A 165 -6.27 -13.46 -0.69
N ARG A 166 -7.45 -14.08 -0.91
CA ARG A 166 -7.60 -15.53 -1.07
C ARG A 166 -7.22 -16.07 -2.45
N VAL A 167 -6.87 -15.21 -3.42
CA VAL A 167 -6.53 -15.63 -4.80
C VAL A 167 -5.09 -16.16 -4.94
N SER A 168 -4.24 -16.01 -3.91
CA SER A 168 -2.92 -16.65 -3.83
C SER A 168 -2.92 -17.79 -2.82
N THR A 169 -2.89 -19.04 -3.32
CA THR A 169 -2.91 -20.25 -2.49
C THR A 169 -1.57 -20.52 -1.81
N ASN A 170 -1.26 -19.76 -0.76
CA ASN A 170 -0.18 -20.05 0.19
C ASN A 170 -0.63 -19.72 1.62
N ILE A 171 -1.55 -20.53 2.15
CA ILE A 171 -1.96 -20.49 3.56
C ILE A 171 -1.03 -21.45 4.34
N PRO A 172 -0.19 -20.97 5.27
CA PRO A 172 0.45 -21.84 6.25
C PRO A 172 -0.63 -22.45 7.14
N LYS A 173 -0.64 -23.78 7.31
CA LYS A 173 -1.63 -24.47 8.15
C LYS A 173 -1.46 -24.08 9.62
N MET A 174 -2.22 -23.08 10.09
CA MET A 174 -2.26 -22.67 11.51
C MET A 174 -3.65 -22.63 12.14
N TYR A 175 -4.72 -22.99 11.41
CA TYR A 175 -6.07 -23.16 11.95
C TYR A 175 -6.67 -24.52 11.55
N GLN A 176 -6.02 -25.59 12.01
CA GLN A 176 -6.57 -26.96 12.02
C GLN A 176 -6.19 -27.66 13.34
N HIS A 177 -6.60 -27.08 14.48
CA HIS A 177 -6.62 -27.81 15.76
C HIS A 177 -7.66 -27.24 16.73
N LEU A 178 -8.91 -27.67 16.56
CA LEU A 178 -9.94 -27.68 17.62
C LEU A 178 -10.68 -29.02 17.57
N THR A 179 -9.92 -30.06 17.93
CA THR A 179 -10.39 -31.30 18.56
C THR A 179 -9.73 -31.36 19.95
N VAL A 180 -10.28 -32.02 20.97
CA VAL A 180 -11.52 -32.82 21.01
C VAL A 180 -12.64 -31.97 21.69
N VAL A 181 -13.62 -32.39 22.52
CA VAL A 181 -13.93 -33.62 23.27
C VAL A 181 -15.47 -33.82 23.27
N GLU A 182 -15.92 -35.06 23.09
CA GLU A 182 -17.21 -35.56 23.60
C GLU A 182 -16.88 -36.50 24.77
N GLN A 183 -17.67 -36.46 25.85
CA GLN A 183 -17.47 -37.34 27.01
C GLN A 183 -18.80 -37.74 27.65
N ASP A 184 -18.99 -39.07 27.70
CA ASP A 184 -19.87 -39.88 28.54
C ASP A 184 -21.38 -39.52 28.63
#